data_AF-A0A2G4G6A9-F1
#
_entry.id   AF-A0A2G4G6A9-F1
#
_cell.length_a   1.000
_cell.length_b   1.000
_cell.length_c   1.000
_cell.angle_alpha   90.00
_cell.angle_beta   90.00
_cell.angle_gamma   90.00
#
_symmetry.space_group_name_H-M   'P 1'
#
loop_
_entity.id
_entity.type
_entity.pdbx_description
1 polymer ?
#
loop_
_entity_poly.entity_id
_entity_poly.type
_entity_poly.pdbx_seq_one_letter_code
_entity_poly.pdbx_strand_id
1 'polypeptide(L)'
;MFNWFRHKAIDRELTQILDRHQQVRRDATDIREYLLRVLADNRNDSEKFSDEALEKAAELIEQVGPGAFYWMTDIAAQMVLLSEATLRGFATNVSVELGATATAEEIVQKVVQLP
;
A
#
# COMPACT_ATOMS: atom_id res chain seq x y z
N MET A 1 34.70 -3.20 -29.23
CA MET A 1 33.59 -4.18 -29.22
C MET A 1 33.10 -4.51 -27.79
N PHE A 2 33.99 -4.71 -26.81
CA PHE A 2 33.65 -5.01 -25.41
C PHE A 2 32.82 -3.95 -24.66
N ASN A 3 33.04 -2.66 -24.97
CA ASN A 3 32.33 -1.57 -24.28
C ASN A 3 30.84 -1.49 -24.63
N TRP A 4 30.45 -1.84 -25.86
CA TRP A 4 29.07 -1.78 -26.33
C TRP A 4 28.16 -2.82 -25.66
N PHE A 5 28.67 -4.05 -25.45
CA PHE A 5 27.95 -5.11 -24.74
C PHE A 5 27.74 -4.79 -23.26
N ARG A 6 28.72 -4.13 -22.60
CA ARG A 6 28.58 -3.64 -21.22
C ARG A 6 27.53 -2.55 -21.10
N HIS A 7 27.50 -1.59 -22.03
CA HIS A 7 26.49 -0.53 -22.04
C HIS A 7 25.09 -1.13 -22.26
N LYS A 8 24.91 -2.05 -23.21
CA LYS A 8 23.62 -2.73 -23.43
C LYS A 8 23.14 -3.56 -22.24
N ALA A 9 24.03 -4.20 -21.49
CA ALA A 9 23.66 -4.95 -20.29
C ALA A 9 23.23 -4.01 -19.16
N ILE A 10 23.98 -2.92 -18.96
CA ILE A 10 23.64 -1.86 -17.99
C ILE A 10 22.31 -1.19 -18.35
N ASP A 11 22.08 -0.86 -19.62
CA ASP A 11 20.82 -0.25 -20.07
C ASP A 11 19.63 -1.20 -19.82
N ARG A 12 19.82 -2.51 -20.01
CA ARG A 12 18.77 -3.53 -19.78
C ARG A 12 18.46 -3.71 -18.29
N GLU A 13 19.48 -3.72 -17.43
CA GLU A 13 19.32 -3.76 -15.99
C GLU A 13 18.65 -2.47 -15.47
N LEU A 14 19.03 -1.30 -15.99
CA LEU A 14 18.40 -0.02 -15.67
C LEU A 14 16.93 0.01 -16.12
N THR A 15 16.61 -0.44 -17.34
CA THR A 15 15.21 -0.56 -17.79
C THR A 15 14.43 -1.53 -16.91
N GLN A 16 15.00 -2.68 -16.53
CA GLN A 16 14.33 -3.63 -15.62
C GLN A 16 14.10 -3.07 -14.21
N ILE A 17 15.06 -2.30 -13.68
CA ILE A 17 14.94 -1.62 -12.40
C ILE A 17 13.86 -0.54 -12.49
N LEU A 18 13.83 0.25 -13.56
CA LEU A 18 12.82 1.28 -13.80
C LEU A 18 11.42 0.67 -13.96
N ASP A 19 11.28 -0.41 -14.72
CA ASP A 19 10.01 -1.13 -14.89
C ASP A 19 9.54 -1.72 -13.57
N ARG A 20 10.45 -2.31 -12.78
CA ARG A 20 10.13 -2.83 -11.44
C ARG A 20 9.73 -1.70 -10.48
N HIS A 21 10.41 -0.56 -10.51
CA HIS A 21 10.03 0.60 -9.70
C HIS A 21 8.68 1.17 -10.11
N GLN A 22 8.38 1.25 -11.41
CA GLN A 22 7.08 1.70 -11.90
C GLN A 22 5.96 0.73 -11.51
N GLN A 23 6.22 -0.57 -11.57
CA GLN A 23 5.27 -1.60 -11.13
C GLN A 23 5.00 -1.48 -9.62
N VAL A 24 6.04 -1.42 -8.79
CA VAL A 24 5.90 -1.25 -7.32
C VAL A 24 5.13 0.02 -6.96
N ARG A 25 5.30 1.12 -7.71
CA ARG A 25 4.54 2.36 -7.49
C ARG A 25 3.05 2.23 -7.84
N ARG A 26 2.73 1.52 -8.93
CA ARG A 26 1.34 1.25 -9.32
C ARG A 26 0.66 0.37 -8.29
N ASP A 27 1.30 -0.75 -7.96
CA ASP A 27 0.84 -1.71 -6.95
C ASP A 27 0.55 -1.01 -5.61
N ALA A 28 1.44 -0.11 -5.19
CA ALA A 28 1.27 0.66 -3.97
C ALA A 28 0.07 1.62 -4.00
N THR A 29 -0.20 2.20 -5.17
CA THR A 29 -1.36 3.08 -5.38
C THR A 29 -2.65 2.28 -5.31
N ASP A 30 -2.72 1.16 -6.02
CA ASP A 30 -3.93 0.32 -6.08
C ASP A 30 -4.30 -0.22 -4.69
N ILE A 31 -3.30 -0.63 -3.91
CA ILE A 31 -3.52 -1.09 -2.52
C ILE A 31 -4.02 0.06 -1.64
N ARG A 32 -3.45 1.26 -1.76
CA ARG A 32 -3.93 2.42 -0.98
C ARG A 32 -5.38 2.75 -1.31
N GLU A 33 -5.73 2.83 -2.59
CA GLU A 33 -7.11 3.13 -3.02
C GLU A 33 -8.08 2.03 -2.54
N TYR A 34 -7.66 0.77 -2.58
CA TYR A 34 -8.45 -0.34 -2.04
C TYR A 34 -8.70 -0.18 -0.53
N LEU A 35 -7.68 0.14 0.26
CA LEU A 35 -7.83 0.36 1.71
C LEU A 35 -8.75 1.56 2.02
N LEU A 36 -8.62 2.67 1.28
CA LEU A 36 -9.50 3.83 1.43
C LEU A 36 -10.95 3.49 1.09
N ARG A 37 -11.17 2.68 0.05
CA ARG A 37 -12.50 2.17 -0.30
C ARG A 37 -13.07 1.32 0.84
N VAL A 38 -12.30 0.38 1.39
CA VAL A 38 -12.74 -0.46 2.53
C VAL A 38 -13.14 0.40 3.73
N LEU A 39 -12.40 1.48 4.03
CA LEU A 39 -12.79 2.43 5.07
C LEU A 39 -14.12 3.14 4.75
N ALA A 40 -14.31 3.58 3.51
CA ALA A 40 -15.55 4.22 3.07
C ALA A 40 -16.75 3.26 3.14
N ASP A 41 -16.58 2.03 2.67
CA ASP A 41 -17.61 0.98 2.71
C ASP A 41 -18.01 0.67 4.17
N ASN A 42 -17.03 0.56 5.07
CA ASN A 42 -17.29 0.39 6.51
C ASN A 42 -18.04 1.58 7.12
N ARG A 43 -17.68 2.82 6.76
CA ARG A 43 -18.35 4.04 7.24
C ARG A 43 -19.81 4.11 6.77
N ASN A 44 -20.08 3.58 5.57
CA ASN A 44 -21.41 3.57 4.97
C ASN A 44 -22.23 2.31 5.32
N ASP A 45 -21.77 1.48 6.27
CA ASP A 45 -22.39 0.20 6.65
C ASP A 45 -22.71 -0.70 5.45
N SER A 46 -21.82 -0.69 4.45
CA SER A 46 -21.96 -1.50 3.24
C SER A 46 -21.79 -2.98 3.57
N GLU A 47 -22.49 -3.84 2.83
CA GLU A 47 -22.43 -5.29 3.02
C GLU A 47 -21.00 -5.81 2.82
N LYS A 48 -20.47 -6.48 3.85
CA LYS A 48 -19.16 -7.13 3.79
C LYS A 48 -19.26 -8.39 2.96
N PHE A 49 -18.23 -8.66 2.15
CA PHE A 49 -18.18 -9.82 1.25
C PHE A 49 -19.35 -9.87 0.25
N SER A 50 -19.91 -8.72 -0.11
CA SER A 50 -20.78 -8.62 -1.28
C SER A 50 -20.04 -9.06 -2.54
N ASP A 51 -20.77 -9.49 -3.55
CA ASP A 51 -20.18 -9.90 -4.83
C ASP A 51 -19.26 -8.82 -5.41
N GLU A 52 -19.66 -7.54 -5.32
CA GLU A 52 -18.85 -6.40 -5.76
C GLU A 52 -17.54 -6.26 -4.95
N ALA A 53 -17.60 -6.48 -3.63
CA ALA A 53 -16.40 -6.40 -2.78
C ALA A 53 -15.43 -7.56 -3.06
N LEU A 54 -15.97 -8.76 -3.30
CA LEU A 54 -15.19 -9.95 -3.65
C LEU A 54 -14.57 -9.84 -5.04
N GLU A 55 -15.32 -9.32 -6.01
CA GLU A 55 -14.83 -9.08 -7.38
C GLU A 55 -13.66 -8.10 -7.36
N LYS A 56 -13.78 -6.97 -6.66
CA LYS A 56 -12.69 -5.99 -6.53
C LYS A 56 -11.47 -6.52 -5.82
N ALA A 57 -11.67 -7.36 -4.81
CA ALA A 57 -10.56 -8.04 -4.15
C ALA A 57 -9.85 -9.01 -5.12
N ALA A 58 -10.61 -9.74 -5.94
CA ALA A 58 -10.06 -10.64 -6.95
C ALA A 58 -9.27 -9.89 -8.03
N GLU A 59 -9.80 -8.78 -8.55
CA GLU A 59 -9.11 -7.90 -9.50
C GLU A 59 -7.76 -7.41 -8.95
N LEU A 60 -7.75 -6.96 -7.70
CA LEU A 60 -6.51 -6.50 -7.04
C LEU A 60 -5.49 -7.64 -6.88
N ILE A 61 -5.95 -8.85 -6.55
CA ILE A 61 -5.09 -10.04 -6.43
C ILE A 61 -4.50 -10.41 -7.79
N GLU A 62 -5.27 -10.35 -8.87
CA GLU A 62 -4.77 -10.61 -10.23
C GLU A 62 -3.73 -9.56 -10.66
N GLN A 63 -3.95 -8.30 -10.31
CA GLN A 63 -3.08 -7.19 -10.70
C GLN A 63 -1.77 -7.16 -9.93
N VAL A 64 -1.81 -7.35 -8.60
CA VAL A 64 -0.66 -7.14 -7.72
C VAL A 64 -0.04 -8.46 -7.23
N GLY A 65 -0.76 -9.58 -7.38
CA GLY A 65 -0.29 -10.91 -7.04
C GLY A 65 -0.08 -11.15 -5.53
N PRO A 66 0.69 -12.19 -5.16
CA PRO A 66 0.92 -12.55 -3.76
C PRO A 66 1.58 -11.45 -2.91
N GLY A 67 2.32 -10.53 -3.55
CA GLY A 67 2.93 -9.38 -2.89
C GLY A 67 1.92 -8.45 -2.23
N ALA A 68 0.75 -8.25 -2.87
CA ALA A 68 -0.33 -7.44 -2.31
C ALA A 68 -0.83 -8.01 -0.99
N PHE A 69 -1.01 -9.32 -0.90
CA PHE A 69 -1.52 -9.96 0.31
C PHE A 69 -0.57 -9.80 1.49
N TYR A 70 0.74 -9.99 1.26
CA TYR A 70 1.76 -9.72 2.27
C TYR A 70 1.70 -8.26 2.73
N TRP A 71 1.65 -7.32 1.78
CA TRP A 71 1.74 -5.90 2.09
C TRP A 71 0.49 -5.37 2.81
N MET A 72 -0.71 -5.79 2.39
CA MET A 72 -1.95 -5.50 3.11
C MET A 72 -1.92 -6.05 4.54
N THR A 73 -1.36 -7.25 4.73
CA THR A 73 -1.20 -7.86 6.06
C THR A 73 -0.22 -7.07 6.93
N ASP A 74 0.90 -6.64 6.34
CA ASP A 74 1.90 -5.81 7.02
C ASP A 74 1.32 -4.46 7.45
N ILE A 75 0.58 -3.78 6.55
CA ILE A 75 -0.12 -2.53 6.85
C ILE A 75 -1.12 -2.72 7.98
N ALA A 76 -1.93 -3.79 7.96
CA ALA A 76 -2.88 -4.09 9.01
C ALA A 76 -2.18 -4.30 10.37
N ALA A 77 -1.06 -5.02 10.40
CA ALA A 77 -0.25 -5.20 11.60
C ALA A 77 0.33 -3.86 12.12
N GLN A 78 0.83 -3.01 11.22
CA GLN A 78 1.30 -1.66 11.57
C GLN A 78 0.18 -0.79 12.16
N MET A 79 -1.02 -0.82 11.58
CA MET A 79 -2.18 -0.09 12.11
C MET A 79 -2.55 -0.52 13.53
N VAL A 80 -2.49 -1.82 13.82
CA VAL A 80 -2.74 -2.34 15.19
C VAL A 80 -1.69 -1.81 16.15
N LEU A 81 -0.40 -1.86 15.77
CA LEU A 81 0.70 -1.35 16.61
C LEU A 81 0.54 0.15 16.91
N LEU A 82 0.20 0.95 15.90
CA LEU A 82 0.01 2.40 16.06
C LEU A 82 -1.20 2.72 16.96
N SER A 83 -2.29 1.96 16.81
CA SER A 83 -3.47 2.10 17.66
C SER A 83 -3.17 1.75 19.12
N GLU A 84 -2.44 0.66 19.33
CA GLU A 84 -1.98 0.20 20.66
C GLU A 84 -1.09 1.26 21.34
N ALA A 85 -0.09 1.77 20.62
CA ALA A 85 0.78 2.84 21.09
C ALA A 85 -0.01 4.09 21.48
N THR A 86 -0.99 4.48 20.67
CA THR A 86 -1.88 5.62 20.95
C THR A 86 -2.71 5.39 22.21
N LEU A 87 -3.31 4.20 22.38
CA LEU A 87 -4.08 3.84 23.59
C LEU A 87 -3.22 3.87 24.86
N ARG A 88 -1.92 3.58 24.75
CA ARG A 88 -0.97 3.67 25.87
C ARG A 88 -0.34 5.05 26.05
N GLY A 89 -0.68 6.03 25.22
CA GLY A 89 -0.14 7.40 25.29
C GLY A 89 1.29 7.55 24.77
N PHE A 90 1.78 6.62 23.96
CA PHE A 90 3.07 6.75 23.29
C PHE A 90 2.94 7.54 22.00
N ALA A 91 3.89 8.44 21.75
CA ALA A 91 4.01 9.13 20.48
C ALA A 91 4.48 8.15 19.39
N THR A 92 3.80 8.16 18.24
CA THR A 92 4.18 7.42 17.03
C THR A 92 4.66 8.41 15.97
N ASN A 93 5.35 7.92 14.94
CA ASN A 93 5.68 8.73 13.77
C ASN A 93 4.43 9.35 13.11
N VAL A 94 3.31 8.63 13.12
CA VAL A 94 2.03 9.11 12.61
C VAL A 94 1.46 10.20 13.51
N SER A 95 1.39 10.00 14.83
CA SER A 95 0.81 10.98 15.75
C SER A 95 1.64 12.25 15.89
N VAL A 96 2.98 12.15 15.69
CA VAL A 96 3.87 13.33 15.68
C VAL A 96 3.63 14.19 14.45
N GLU A 97 3.33 13.59 13.30
CA GLU A 97 3.18 14.31 12.04
C GLU A 97 1.73 14.77 11.78
N LEU A 98 0.75 13.89 12.00
CA LEU A 98 -0.66 14.16 11.72
C LEU A 98 -1.40 14.74 12.95
N GLY A 99 -0.85 14.58 14.15
CA GLY A 99 -1.50 14.99 15.39
C GLY A 99 -2.59 14.03 15.87
N ALA A 100 -3.16 14.33 17.03
CA ALA A 100 -4.13 13.47 17.72
C ALA A 100 -5.53 13.43 17.08
N THR A 101 -5.81 14.32 16.11
CA THR A 101 -7.11 14.43 15.44
C THR A 101 -7.10 13.82 14.03
N ALA A 102 -6.04 13.09 13.67
CA ALA A 102 -5.91 12.47 12.37
C ALA A 102 -7.06 11.48 12.10
N THR A 103 -7.62 11.57 10.89
CA THR A 103 -8.63 10.64 10.38
C THR A 103 -8.01 9.30 10.00
N ALA A 104 -8.83 8.24 9.92
CA ALA A 104 -8.36 6.93 9.49
C ALA A 104 -7.77 6.97 8.06
N GLU A 105 -8.37 7.79 7.18
CA GLU A 105 -7.92 8.02 5.82
C GLU A 105 -6.54 8.69 5.77
N GLU A 106 -6.29 9.73 6.56
CA GLU A 106 -4.98 10.39 6.65
C GLU A 106 -3.91 9.44 7.19
N ILE A 107 -4.27 8.57 8.15
CA ILE A 107 -3.36 7.55 8.68
C ILE A 107 -3.00 6.53 7.59
N VAL A 108 -3.99 6.03 6.83
CA VAL A 108 -3.75 5.09 5.72
C VAL A 108 -2.85 5.73 4.66
N GLN A 109 -3.11 6.98 4.29
CA GLN A 109 -2.26 7.71 3.34
C GLN A 109 -0.82 7.88 3.86
N LYS A 110 -0.65 8.07 5.17
CA LYS A 110 0.68 8.24 5.77
C LYS A 110 1.47 6.94 5.87
N VAL A 111 0.81 5.83 6.14
CA VAL A 111 1.46 4.51 6.28
C VAL A 111 1.69 3.85 4.93
N VAL A 112 0.77 4.01 3.99
CA VAL A 112 0.92 3.50 2.62
C VAL A 112 1.61 4.56 1.76
N GLN A 113 2.92 4.73 1.98
CA GLN A 113 3.73 5.67 1.21
C GLN A 113 4.01 5.13 -0.18
N LEU A 114 3.70 5.94 -1.19
CA LEU A 114 4.15 5.68 -2.55
C LEU A 114 5.66 5.97 -2.63
N PRO A 115 6.48 5.06 -3.18
CA PRO A 115 7.90 5.33 -3.42
C PRO A 115 8.11 6.55 -4.33
#